data_AF-F6ILW5-F1
#
_entry.id   AF-F6ILW5-F1
#
_cell.length_a   1.000
_cell.length_b   1.000
_cell.length_c   1.000
_cell.angle_alpha   90.00
_cell.angle_beta   90.00
_cell.angle_gamma   90.00
#
_symmetry.space_group_name_H-M   'P 1'
#
loop_
_entity.id
_entity.type
_entity.pdbx_description
1 polymer ?
#
loop_
_entity_poly.entity_id
_entity_poly.type
_entity_poly.pdbx_seq_one_letter_code
_entity_poly.pdbx_strand_id
1 'polypeptide(L)'
;MVYRYPAGNPLHPEALKEKQRALRDGFSTPPTLRAHRSLSWLRRAEAEQEEQDVRFILLWIGFNAAYAGDVEASASSSAPEGERGLFQSFFSTLVKFDGRHRVYDAVRERFTQDIRLLLDNLYVYHPFWQHQRGVSGYEDWEQELERGRLAFNHALREHDLTLT
;
A
#
# COMPACT_ATOMS: atom_id res chain seq x y z
N MET A 1 8.04 -15.48 -7.45
CA MET A 1 8.90 -15.89 -6.31
C MET A 1 8.58 -15.00 -5.12
N VAL A 2 8.27 -15.59 -3.96
CA VAL A 2 7.96 -14.82 -2.76
C VAL A 2 9.25 -14.29 -2.16
N TYR A 3 9.43 -12.98 -2.16
CA TYR A 3 10.59 -12.38 -1.51
C TYR A 3 10.43 -12.39 0.01
N ARG A 4 11.54 -12.68 0.67
CA ARG A 4 11.70 -12.69 2.11
C ARG A 4 13.01 -11.99 2.44
N TYR A 5 12.99 -11.09 3.41
CA TYR A 5 14.24 -10.52 3.90
C TYR A 5 15.04 -11.63 4.61
N PRO A 6 16.36 -11.72 4.42
CA PRO A 6 17.16 -12.70 5.14
C PRO A 6 17.25 -12.34 6.63
N ALA A 7 17.52 -13.35 7.46
CA ALA A 7 17.82 -13.13 8.87
C ALA A 7 19.00 -12.14 9.01
N GLY A 8 18.90 -11.22 9.97
CA GLY A 8 19.88 -10.14 10.17
C GLY A 8 19.64 -8.88 9.32
N ASN A 9 18.75 -8.91 8.33
CA ASN A 9 18.33 -7.69 7.64
C ASN A 9 17.46 -6.82 8.58
N PRO A 10 17.66 -5.49 8.65
CA PRO A 10 16.86 -4.61 9.50
C PRO A 10 15.36 -4.54 9.12
N LEU A 11 14.99 -5.03 7.93
CA LEU A 11 13.60 -5.18 7.47
C LEU A 11 13.03 -6.58 7.70
N HIS A 12 13.81 -7.50 8.27
CA HIS A 12 13.30 -8.80 8.69
C HIS A 12 12.18 -8.61 9.73
N PRO A 13 11.07 -9.36 9.66
CA PRO A 13 9.93 -9.18 10.58
C PRO A 13 10.29 -9.24 12.06
N GLU A 14 11.23 -10.09 12.46
CA GLU A 14 11.73 -10.14 13.85
C GLU A 14 12.48 -8.87 14.25
N ALA A 15 13.40 -8.38 13.41
CA ALA A 15 14.15 -7.16 13.67
C ALA A 15 13.23 -5.93 13.79
N LEU A 16 12.20 -5.86 12.95
CA LEU A 16 11.17 -4.82 13.04
C LEU A 16 10.36 -4.93 14.34
N LYS A 17 10.04 -6.15 14.79
CA LYS A 17 9.31 -6.37 16.05
C LYS A 17 10.14 -6.00 17.27
N GLU A 18 11.43 -6.32 17.27
CA GLU A 18 12.36 -5.90 18.31
C GLU A 18 12.49 -4.37 18.37
N LYS A 19 12.66 -3.72 17.20
CA LYS A 19 12.66 -2.26 17.11
C LYS A 19 11.37 -1.66 17.67
N GLN A 20 10.21 -2.22 17.32
CA GLN A 20 8.93 -1.77 17.86
C GLN A 20 8.89 -1.90 19.38
N ARG A 21 9.34 -3.02 19.96
CA ARG A 21 9.38 -3.22 21.41
C ARG A 21 10.29 -2.21 22.12
N ALA A 22 11.46 -1.93 21.55
CA ALA A 22 12.42 -1.00 22.12
C ALA A 22 11.93 0.45 22.12
N LEU A 23 11.15 0.85 21.10
CA LEU A 23 10.71 2.24 20.92
C LEU A 23 9.31 2.52 21.46
N ARG A 24 8.51 1.48 21.77
CA ARG A 24 7.06 1.62 22.03
C ARG A 24 6.71 2.60 23.15
N ASP A 25 7.55 2.69 24.19
CA ASP A 25 7.29 3.49 25.37
C ASP A 25 7.49 5.00 25.10
N GLY A 26 8.11 5.35 23.96
CA GLY A 26 8.30 6.74 23.51
C GLY A 26 7.17 7.30 22.64
N PHE A 27 6.12 6.52 22.36
CA PHE A 27 4.98 6.93 21.53
C PHE A 27 3.67 6.78 22.27
N SER A 28 2.65 7.53 21.82
CA SER A 28 1.29 7.36 22.34
C SER A 28 0.72 5.97 22.01
N THR A 29 -0.22 5.51 22.83
CA THR A 29 -0.79 4.16 22.73
C THR A 29 -1.35 3.81 21.34
N PRO A 30 -2.12 4.67 20.65
CA PRO A 30 -2.73 4.31 19.36
C PRO A 30 -1.73 3.92 18.25
N PRO A 31 -0.72 4.72 17.86
CA PRO A 31 0.26 4.31 16.85
C PRO A 31 1.10 3.11 17.30
N THR A 32 1.44 3.02 18.59
CA THR A 32 2.15 1.87 19.16
C THR A 32 1.38 0.56 18.97
N LEU A 33 0.07 0.55 19.27
CA LEU A 33 -0.78 -0.63 19.09
C LEU A 33 -0.95 -1.00 17.62
N ARG A 34 -1.11 -0.01 16.73
CA ARG A 34 -1.20 -0.23 15.28
C ARG A 34 0.06 -0.89 14.73
N ALA A 35 1.23 -0.31 15.01
CA ALA A 35 2.51 -0.88 14.61
C ALA A 35 2.72 -2.28 15.21
N HIS A 36 2.35 -2.48 16.48
CA HIS A 36 2.43 -3.79 17.11
C HIS A 36 1.58 -4.84 16.38
N ARG A 37 0.30 -4.56 16.12
CA ARG A 37 -0.62 -5.49 15.43
C ARG A 37 -0.15 -5.77 14.02
N SER A 38 0.20 -4.74 13.26
CA SER A 38 0.75 -4.86 11.91
C SER A 38 1.93 -5.83 11.84
N LEU A 39 2.91 -5.65 12.75
CA LEU A 39 4.09 -6.50 12.80
C LEU A 39 3.79 -7.94 13.28
N SER A 40 2.78 -8.14 14.12
CA SER A 40 2.36 -9.51 14.51
C SER A 40 1.80 -10.28 13.30
N TRP A 41 1.00 -9.62 12.47
CA TRP A 41 0.46 -10.23 11.25
C TRP A 41 1.53 -10.43 10.19
N LEU A 42 2.47 -9.49 10.03
CA LEU A 42 3.63 -9.67 9.15
C LEU A 42 4.46 -10.90 9.55
N ARG A 43 4.71 -11.11 10.85
CA ARG A 43 5.43 -12.31 11.34
C ARG A 43 4.66 -13.60 11.02
N ARG A 44 3.34 -13.62 11.19
CA ARG A 44 2.53 -14.80 10.83
C ARG A 44 2.53 -15.07 9.33
N ALA A 45 2.49 -14.02 8.51
CA ALA A 45 2.60 -14.12 7.05
C ALA A 45 3.99 -14.61 6.62
N GLU A 46 5.05 -14.23 7.33
CA GLU A 46 6.39 -14.75 7.10
C GLU A 46 6.50 -16.23 7.53
N ALA A 47 5.81 -16.65 8.58
CA ALA A 47 5.76 -18.07 8.93
C ALA A 47 4.96 -18.92 7.93
N GLU A 48 4.07 -18.30 7.14
CA GLU A 48 3.29 -18.99 6.12
C GLU A 48 4.11 -19.23 4.85
N GLN A 49 4.39 -20.49 4.54
CA GLN A 49 5.25 -20.88 3.40
C GLN A 49 4.48 -21.62 2.30
N GLU A 50 3.37 -22.26 2.65
CA GLU A 50 2.70 -23.21 1.77
C GLU A 50 1.56 -22.54 0.99
N GLU A 51 0.76 -21.70 1.66
CA GLU A 51 -0.45 -21.13 1.07
C GLU A 51 -0.33 -19.62 0.80
N GLN A 52 -0.19 -19.27 -0.48
CA GLN A 52 0.02 -17.87 -0.89
C GLN A 52 -1.20 -16.99 -0.64
N ASP A 53 -2.41 -17.55 -0.77
CA ASP A 53 -3.65 -16.80 -0.54
C ASP A 53 -3.80 -16.42 0.93
N VAL A 54 -3.55 -17.36 1.85
CA VAL A 54 -3.50 -17.07 3.29
C VAL A 54 -2.41 -16.07 3.59
N ARG A 55 -1.22 -16.22 3.04
CA ARG A 55 -0.13 -15.25 3.22
C ARG A 55 -0.54 -13.85 2.76
N PHE A 56 -1.20 -13.73 1.61
CA PHE A 56 -1.70 -12.46 1.10
C PHE A 56 -2.70 -11.83 2.07
N ILE A 57 -3.69 -12.61 2.55
CA ILE A 57 -4.67 -12.12 3.52
C ILE A 57 -4.00 -11.68 4.82
N LEU A 58 -3.01 -12.42 5.33
CA LEU A 58 -2.26 -12.05 6.53
C LEU A 58 -1.50 -10.73 6.34
N LEU A 59 -0.88 -10.53 5.17
CA LEU A 59 -0.23 -9.27 4.82
C LEU A 59 -1.24 -8.12 4.71
N TRP A 60 -2.41 -8.37 4.12
CA TRP A 60 -3.49 -7.40 4.00
C TRP A 60 -4.02 -6.96 5.37
N ILE A 61 -4.21 -7.90 6.30
CA ILE A 61 -4.59 -7.60 7.68
C ILE A 61 -3.49 -6.78 8.37
N GLY A 62 -2.22 -7.17 8.20
CA GLY A 62 -1.08 -6.43 8.76
C GLY A 62 -0.98 -5.00 8.23
N PHE A 63 -1.18 -4.80 6.93
CA PHE A 63 -1.22 -3.48 6.32
C PHE A 63 -2.37 -2.64 6.88
N ASN A 64 -3.59 -3.18 6.89
CA ASN A 64 -4.75 -2.49 7.44
C ASN A 64 -4.59 -2.14 8.92
N ALA A 65 -3.91 -2.97 9.72
CA ALA A 65 -3.64 -2.66 11.12
C ALA A 65 -2.72 -1.44 11.30
N ALA A 66 -1.81 -1.15 10.37
CA ALA A 66 -1.01 0.07 10.37
C ALA A 66 -1.83 1.28 9.88
N TYR A 67 -2.62 1.06 8.83
CA TYR A 67 -3.47 2.05 8.16
C TYR A 67 -4.69 2.49 8.99
N ALA A 68 -5.23 1.64 9.86
CA ALA A 68 -6.56 1.78 10.47
C ALA A 68 -6.86 3.10 11.23
N GLY A 69 -5.86 3.87 11.64
CA GLY A 69 -6.12 5.16 12.29
C GLY A 69 -6.72 6.20 11.35
N ASP A 70 -6.52 6.06 10.03
CA ASP A 70 -7.17 6.91 9.03
C ASP A 70 -8.57 6.38 8.66
N VAL A 71 -8.81 5.07 8.77
CA VAL A 71 -10.12 4.42 8.51
C VAL A 71 -11.12 4.66 9.64
N GLU A 72 -10.67 4.72 10.89
CA GLU A 72 -11.57 5.07 12.01
C GLU A 72 -12.09 6.52 11.90
N ALA A 73 -11.34 7.39 11.22
CA ALA A 73 -11.79 8.73 10.84
C ALA A 73 -12.73 8.74 9.61
N SER A 74 -12.62 7.78 8.67
CA SER A 74 -13.62 7.62 7.58
C SER A 74 -14.94 7.04 8.07
N ALA A 75 -14.94 6.18 9.09
CA ALA A 75 -16.15 5.56 9.60
C ALA A 75 -17.18 6.59 10.14
N SER A 76 -16.72 7.80 10.47
CA SER A 76 -17.57 8.95 10.80
C SER A 76 -18.12 9.73 9.60
N SER A 77 -17.69 9.43 8.37
CA SER A 77 -18.10 10.10 7.14
C SER A 77 -18.58 9.10 6.08
N SER A 78 -19.89 9.08 5.82
CA SER A 78 -20.58 8.14 4.92
C SER A 78 -20.30 8.34 3.41
N ALA A 79 -19.24 9.07 3.04
CA ALA A 79 -18.93 9.40 1.64
C ALA A 79 -17.81 8.49 1.08
N PRO A 80 -18.04 7.77 -0.04
CA PRO A 80 -17.01 6.98 -0.75
C PRO A 80 -15.76 7.78 -1.16
N GLU A 81 -15.90 9.09 -1.34
CA GLU A 81 -14.81 10.02 -1.66
C GLU A 81 -13.86 10.23 -0.46
N GLY A 82 -14.35 10.03 0.77
CA GLY A 82 -13.55 10.15 1.99
C GLY A 82 -12.48 9.07 2.11
N GLU A 83 -12.78 7.84 1.71
CA GLU A 83 -11.83 6.71 1.80
C GLU A 83 -10.63 6.89 0.87
N ARG A 84 -10.85 7.43 -0.35
CA ARG A 84 -9.77 7.76 -1.28
C ARG A 84 -8.89 8.89 -0.74
N GLY A 85 -9.49 9.93 -0.16
CA GLY A 85 -8.74 11.03 0.45
C GLY A 85 -7.91 10.60 1.65
N LEU A 86 -8.43 9.70 2.48
CA LEU A 86 -7.71 9.14 3.63
C LEU A 86 -6.57 8.22 3.22
N PHE A 87 -6.78 7.43 2.16
CA PHE A 87 -5.73 6.63 1.55
C PHE A 87 -4.59 7.53 1.04
N GLN A 88 -4.90 8.60 0.31
CA GLN A 88 -3.89 9.56 -0.17
C GLN A 88 -3.16 10.25 0.99
N SER A 89 -3.88 10.66 2.04
CA SER A 89 -3.29 11.30 3.23
C SER A 89 -2.30 10.38 3.95
N PHE A 90 -2.64 9.10 4.11
CA PHE A 90 -1.77 8.11 4.71
C PHE A 90 -0.46 7.95 3.93
N PHE A 91 -0.55 7.74 2.60
CA PHE A 91 0.65 7.56 1.76
C PHE A 91 1.48 8.84 1.66
N SER A 92 0.85 10.02 1.57
CA SER A 92 1.55 11.30 1.61
C SER A 92 2.33 11.47 2.91
N THR A 93 1.72 11.14 4.05
CA THR A 93 2.37 11.16 5.36
C THR A 93 3.52 10.15 5.42
N LEU A 94 3.31 8.93 4.93
CA LEU A 94 4.33 7.87 4.90
C LEU A 94 5.56 8.30 4.10
N VAL A 95 5.36 8.82 2.88
CA VAL A 95 6.43 9.29 1.99
C VAL A 95 7.17 10.47 2.63
N LYS A 96 6.45 11.42 3.26
CA LYS A 96 7.06 12.54 3.98
C LYS A 96 8.02 12.10 5.10
N PHE A 97 7.70 11.00 5.78
CA PHE A 97 8.58 10.44 6.82
C PHE A 97 9.66 9.49 6.27
N ASP A 98 9.56 9.06 5.02
CA ASP A 98 10.53 8.19 4.35
C ASP A 98 11.72 8.99 3.79
N GLY A 99 12.42 9.74 4.65
CA GLY A 99 13.57 10.57 4.25
C GLY A 99 14.80 9.77 3.75
N ARG A 100 14.72 8.44 3.73
CA ARG A 100 15.72 7.55 3.12
C ARG A 100 15.19 6.80 1.90
N HIS A 101 14.00 7.16 1.41
CA HIS A 101 13.36 6.61 0.22
C HIS A 101 13.21 5.08 0.22
N ARG A 102 13.11 4.43 1.39
CA ARG A 102 13.08 2.96 1.50
C ARG A 102 11.80 2.35 0.95
N VAL A 103 10.67 3.04 1.09
CA VAL A 103 9.38 2.62 0.52
C VAL A 103 9.44 2.78 -0.99
N TYR A 104 9.98 3.90 -1.47
CA TYR A 104 10.19 4.15 -2.90
C TYR A 104 11.11 3.11 -3.54
N ASP A 105 12.29 2.86 -2.96
CA ASP A 105 13.26 1.90 -3.48
C ASP A 105 12.64 0.50 -3.52
N ALA A 106 11.92 0.11 -2.46
CA ALA A 106 11.21 -1.18 -2.42
C ALA A 106 10.15 -1.32 -3.52
N VAL A 107 9.42 -0.25 -3.86
CA VAL A 107 8.45 -0.26 -4.96
C VAL A 107 9.15 -0.28 -6.32
N ARG A 108 10.12 0.61 -6.52
CA ARG A 108 10.81 0.81 -7.78
C ARG A 108 11.65 -0.40 -8.18
N GLU A 109 12.54 -0.85 -7.31
CA GLU A 109 13.51 -1.90 -7.65
C GLU A 109 12.82 -3.24 -7.91
N ARG A 110 11.64 -3.42 -7.33
CA ARG A 110 11.04 -4.75 -7.23
C ARG A 110 9.70 -4.92 -7.92
N PHE A 111 8.85 -3.90 -7.91
CA PHE A 111 7.47 -4.03 -8.35
C PHE A 111 7.13 -3.19 -9.57
N THR A 112 8.08 -2.42 -10.13
CA THR A 112 7.83 -1.58 -11.32
C THR A 112 7.20 -2.37 -12.46
N GLN A 113 7.72 -3.56 -12.77
CA GLN A 113 7.19 -4.36 -13.87
C GLN A 113 5.80 -4.94 -13.56
N ASP A 114 5.60 -5.45 -12.35
CA ASP A 114 4.32 -6.01 -11.93
C ASP A 114 3.22 -4.94 -11.88
N ILE A 115 3.54 -3.73 -11.40
CA ILE A 115 2.61 -2.61 -11.37
C ILE A 115 2.28 -2.14 -12.79
N ARG A 116 3.27 -2.08 -13.69
CA ARG A 116 3.00 -1.78 -15.12
C ARG A 116 2.04 -2.78 -15.73
N LEU A 117 2.27 -4.08 -15.53
CA LEU A 117 1.37 -5.13 -16.02
C LEU A 117 -0.06 -4.97 -15.47
N LEU A 118 -0.20 -4.56 -14.21
CA LEU A 118 -1.50 -4.29 -13.61
C LEU A 118 -2.18 -3.06 -14.22
N LEU A 119 -1.44 -1.96 -14.42
CA LEU A 119 -1.94 -0.73 -15.04
C LEU A 119 -2.25 -0.91 -16.53
N ASP A 120 -1.60 -1.86 -17.18
CA ASP A 120 -1.86 -2.21 -18.58
C ASP A 120 -3.12 -3.09 -18.72
N ASN A 121 -3.57 -3.72 -17.63
CA ASN A 121 -4.72 -4.60 -17.64
C ASN A 121 -6.06 -3.82 -17.53
N LEU A 122 -6.74 -3.71 -18.66
CA LEU A 122 -8.07 -3.07 -18.78
C LEU A 122 -9.12 -3.70 -17.85
N TYR A 123 -8.99 -5.00 -17.56
CA TYR A 123 -9.98 -5.75 -16.78
C TYR A 123 -9.93 -5.47 -15.28
N VAL A 124 -8.87 -4.83 -14.77
CA VAL A 124 -8.85 -4.34 -13.38
C VAL A 124 -9.26 -2.87 -13.28
N TYR A 125 -9.52 -2.20 -14.41
CA TYR A 125 -9.89 -0.80 -14.46
C TYR A 125 -11.41 -0.61 -14.41
N HIS A 126 -11.91 -0.01 -13.34
CA HIS A 126 -13.36 0.14 -13.12
C HIS A 126 -14.10 0.92 -14.23
N PRO A 127 -13.59 2.07 -14.72
CA PRO A 127 -14.22 2.83 -15.81
C PRO A 127 -14.45 2.01 -17.09
N PHE A 128 -13.52 1.11 -17.45
CA PHE A 128 -13.70 0.20 -18.58
C PHE A 128 -14.99 -0.62 -18.45
N TRP A 129 -15.23 -1.22 -17.28
CA TRP A 129 -16.45 -2.01 -17.05
C TRP A 129 -17.72 -1.18 -16.99
N GLN A 130 -17.65 0.08 -16.58
CA GLN A 130 -18.81 0.98 -16.60
C GLN A 130 -19.19 1.35 -18.04
N HIS A 131 -18.20 1.61 -18.88
CA HIS A 131 -18.40 1.82 -20.31
C HIS A 131 -19.00 0.58 -21.00
N GLN A 132 -18.47 -0.61 -20.73
CA GLN A 132 -19.00 -1.87 -21.28
C GLN A 132 -20.46 -2.14 -20.87
N ARG A 133 -20.90 -1.59 -19.72
CA ARG A 133 -22.28 -1.69 -19.23
C ARG A 133 -23.20 -0.58 -19.76
N GLY A 134 -22.69 0.34 -20.58
CA GLY A 134 -23.45 1.46 -21.12
C GLY A 134 -23.78 2.55 -20.10
N VAL A 135 -23.02 2.64 -19.00
CA VAL A 135 -23.18 3.72 -18.00
C VAL A 135 -22.60 5.01 -18.59
N SER A 136 -23.40 6.08 -18.61
CA SER A 136 -22.96 7.38 -19.13
C SER A 136 -21.90 8.04 -18.24
N GLY A 137 -21.00 8.82 -18.85
CA GLY A 137 -19.91 9.51 -18.15
C GLY A 137 -18.62 8.69 -18.03
N TYR A 138 -18.51 7.62 -18.83
CA TYR A 138 -17.33 6.75 -18.91
C TYR A 138 -16.84 6.58 -20.36
N GLU A 139 -17.27 7.44 -21.27
CA GLU A 139 -16.93 7.37 -22.70
C GLU A 139 -15.45 7.67 -22.97
N ASP A 140 -14.79 8.41 -22.08
CA ASP A 140 -13.39 8.82 -22.14
C ASP A 140 -12.45 7.90 -21.33
N TRP A 141 -12.92 6.72 -20.91
CA TRP A 141 -12.18 5.79 -20.04
C TRP A 141 -10.78 5.44 -20.59
N GLU A 142 -10.63 5.34 -21.92
CA GLU A 142 -9.34 5.02 -22.55
C GLU A 142 -8.33 6.17 -22.37
N GLN A 143 -8.80 7.42 -22.47
CA GLN A 143 -7.96 8.62 -22.30
C GLN A 143 -7.57 8.82 -20.83
N GLU A 144 -8.48 8.53 -19.90
CA GLU A 144 -8.20 8.54 -18.46
C GLU A 144 -7.20 7.45 -18.06
N LEU A 145 -7.34 6.24 -18.64
CA LEU A 145 -6.38 5.16 -18.40
C LEU A 145 -4.99 5.52 -18.92
N GLU A 146 -4.88 6.08 -20.11
CA GLU A 146 -3.60 6.48 -20.68
C GLU A 146 -2.95 7.64 -19.89
N ARG A 147 -3.75 8.61 -19.43
CA ARG A 147 -3.26 9.65 -18.50
C ARG A 147 -2.69 9.05 -17.21
N GLY A 148 -3.38 8.07 -16.63
CA GLY A 148 -2.90 7.34 -15.45
C GLY A 148 -1.57 6.62 -15.70
N ARG A 149 -1.42 5.95 -16.85
CA ARG A 149 -0.17 5.29 -17.25
C ARG A 149 0.98 6.28 -17.43
N LEU A 150 0.74 7.41 -18.09
CA LEU A 150 1.74 8.45 -18.29
C LEU A 150 2.17 9.06 -16.95
N ALA A 151 1.23 9.38 -16.07
CA ALA A 151 1.51 9.90 -14.73
C ALA A 151 2.35 8.92 -13.90
N PHE A 152 2.00 7.62 -13.91
CA PHE A 152 2.79 6.59 -13.24
C PHE A 152 4.21 6.48 -13.79
N ASN A 153 4.38 6.47 -15.11
CA ASN A 153 5.70 6.41 -15.75
C ASN A 153 6.53 7.68 -15.53
N HIS A 154 5.88 8.82 -15.29
CA HIS A 154 6.51 10.06 -14.90
C HIS A 154 7.00 10.02 -13.45
N ALA A 155 6.10 9.67 -12.52
CA ALA A 155 6.38 9.45 -11.09
C ALA A 155 7.57 8.51 -10.85
N LEU A 156 7.63 7.42 -11.62
CA LEU A 156 8.74 6.46 -11.58
C LEU A 156 10.09 7.04 -12.03
N ARG A 157 10.08 8.00 -12.96
CA ARG A 157 11.28 8.67 -13.46
C ARG A 157 11.75 9.78 -12.51
N GLU A 158 10.82 10.52 -11.91
CA GLU A 158 11.13 11.69 -11.09
C GLU A 158 11.38 11.39 -9.60
N HIS A 159 11.31 10.12 -9.19
CA HIS A 159 11.42 9.72 -7.78
C HIS A 159 10.30 10.25 -6.87
N ASP A 160 9.15 10.60 -7.46
CA ASP A 160 8.00 11.14 -6.74
C ASP A 160 6.86 10.12 -6.72
N LEU A 161 6.44 9.67 -5.52
CA LEU A 161 5.28 8.78 -5.34
C LEU A 161 3.97 9.54 -5.13
N THR A 162 4.02 10.87 -5.03
CA THR A 162 2.85 11.71 -4.89
C THR A 162 2.30 12.01 -6.27
N LEU A 163 1.38 11.16 -6.74
CA LEU A 163 0.54 11.48 -7.89
C LEU A 163 -0.35 12.67 -7.49
N THR A 164 -0.04 13.85 -8.03
CA THR A 164 -0.87 15.06 -7.91
C THR A 164 -1.99 15.06 -8.94
#